data_AF-A0A537EER1-F1
#
_entry.id   AF-A0A537EER1-F1
#
_cell.length_a   1.000
_cell.length_b   1.000
_cell.length_c   1.000
_cell.angle_alpha   90.00
_cell.angle_beta   90.00
_cell.angle_gamma   90.00
#
_symmetry.space_group_name_H-M   'P 1'
#
loop_
_entity.id
_entity.type
_entity.pdbx_description
1 polymer ?
#
loop_
_entity_poly.entity_id
_entity_poly.type
_entity_poly.pdbx_seq_one_letter_code
_entity_poly.pdbx_strand_id
1 'polypeptide(L)'
;MLDPIVIPTLYFISVVELILQAGVFFYAYRVTKLTGSFRAWTLIIAAFALLTVRNVVGLLFELMLPTDQVSSLIESVGVTTTILSSAMNLAAGLALFLGMFGLVKRFQSQPKTP
;
A
#
# COMPACT_ATOMS: atom_id res chain seq x y z
N MET A 1 -14.25 -10.04 -23.50
CA MET A 1 -15.09 -10.47 -22.37
C MET A 1 -14.14 -10.78 -21.23
N LEU A 2 -14.00 -9.83 -20.32
CA LEU A 2 -13.24 -9.97 -19.09
C LEU A 2 -13.74 -11.18 -18.29
N ASP A 3 -12.83 -12.02 -17.83
CA ASP A 3 -13.16 -13.15 -16.97
C ASP A 3 -13.82 -12.62 -15.67
N PRO A 4 -15.02 -13.11 -15.30
CA PRO A 4 -15.75 -12.64 -14.11
C PRO A 4 -14.94 -12.67 -12.81
N ILE A 5 -13.87 -13.46 -12.72
CA ILE A 5 -13.02 -13.55 -11.52
C ILE A 5 -12.03 -12.39 -11.36
N VAL A 6 -11.75 -11.62 -12.42
CA VAL A 6 -10.69 -10.60 -12.42
C VAL A 6 -11.03 -9.43 -11.49
N ILE A 7 -12.24 -8.87 -11.61
CA ILE A 7 -12.65 -7.72 -10.80
C ILE A 7 -12.70 -8.07 -9.29
N PRO A 8 -13.33 -9.19 -8.87
CA PRO A 8 -13.26 -9.64 -7.48
C PRO A 8 -11.83 -9.82 -6.96
N THR A 9 -10.93 -10.34 -7.80
CA THR A 9 -9.52 -10.56 -7.42
C THR A 9 -8.79 -9.23 -7.20
N LEU A 10 -8.95 -8.26 -8.11
CA LEU A 10 -8.38 -6.92 -7.96
C LEU A 10 -8.92 -6.23 -6.71
N TYR A 11 -10.22 -6.33 -6.46
CA TYR A 11 -10.84 -5.78 -5.26
C TYR A 11 -10.27 -6.41 -3.98
N PHE A 12 -10.09 -7.74 -3.96
CA PHE A 12 -9.47 -8.44 -2.84
C PHE A 12 -8.03 -7.95 -2.60
N ILE A 13 -7.22 -7.84 -3.66
CA ILE A 13 -5.83 -7.34 -3.55
C ILE A 13 -5.83 -5.93 -2.95
N SER A 14 -6.67 -5.05 -3.46
CA SER A 14 -6.74 -3.67 -2.99
C SER A 14 -7.17 -3.57 -1.51
N VAL A 15 -8.07 -4.43 -1.03
CA VAL A 15 -8.42 -4.51 0.40
C VAL A 15 -7.21 -4.96 1.24
N VAL A 16 -6.46 -5.96 0.79
CA VAL A 16 -5.25 -6.42 1.49
C VAL A 16 -4.19 -5.32 1.54
N GLU A 17 -4.02 -4.58 0.44
CA GLU A 17 -3.12 -3.43 0.39
C GLU A 17 -3.48 -2.36 1.43
N LEU A 18 -4.77 -2.04 1.61
CA LEU A 18 -5.20 -1.10 2.64
C LEU A 18 -4.83 -1.57 4.05
N ILE A 19 -5.00 -2.86 4.35
CA ILE A 19 -4.63 -3.44 5.65
C ILE A 19 -3.12 -3.32 5.88
N LEU A 20 -2.31 -3.67 4.87
CA LEU A 20 -0.85 -3.54 4.95
C LEU A 20 -0.42 -2.10 5.16
N GLN A 21 -1.08 -1.18 4.46
CA GLN A 21 -0.80 0.24 4.53
C GLN A 21 -1.15 0.83 5.90
N ALA A 22 -2.28 0.43 6.49
CA ALA A 22 -2.61 0.75 7.88
C ALA A 22 -1.52 0.26 8.85
N GLY A 23 -1.01 -0.95 8.61
CA GLY A 23 0.13 -1.51 9.35
C GLY A 23 1.41 -0.69 9.20
N VAL A 24 1.73 -0.23 7.99
CA VAL A 24 2.88 0.66 7.71
C VAL A 24 2.77 1.95 8.53
N PHE A 25 1.61 2.60 8.56
CA PHE A 25 1.41 3.80 9.38
C PHE A 25 1.53 3.54 10.86
N PHE A 26 0.97 2.43 11.35
CA PHE A 26 1.09 2.05 12.75
C PHE A 26 2.56 1.89 13.15
N TYR A 27 3.37 1.21 12.34
CA TYR A 27 4.79 1.07 12.60
C TYR A 27 5.56 2.38 12.40
N ALA A 28 5.20 3.20 11.41
CA ALA A 28 5.79 4.53 11.20
C ALA A 28 5.59 5.42 12.43
N TYR A 29 4.39 5.46 12.99
CA TYR A 29 4.12 6.18 14.23
C TYR A 29 5.01 5.66 15.38
N ARG A 30 5.16 4.34 15.50
CA ARG A 30 6.03 3.73 16.51
C ARG A 30 7.50 4.10 16.33
N VAL A 31 8.05 4.05 15.11
CA VAL A 31 9.43 4.47 14.83
C VAL A 31 9.62 5.96 15.15
N THR A 32 8.65 6.81 14.79
CA THR A 32 8.68 8.25 15.12
C THR A 32 8.77 8.47 16.63
N LYS A 33 8.01 7.69 17.41
CA LYS A 33 8.05 7.77 18.87
C LYS A 33 9.39 7.31 19.46
N LEU A 34 10.08 6.37 18.80
CA LEU A 34 11.37 5.84 19.27
C LEU A 34 12.56 6.72 18.89
N THR A 35 12.57 7.26 17.67
CA THR A 35 13.72 7.96 17.07
C THR A 35 13.60 9.48 17.10
N GLY A 36 12.42 10.01 17.42
CA GLY A 36 12.10 11.41 17.21
C GLY A 36 11.78 11.71 15.74
N SER A 37 11.44 12.97 15.46
CA SER A 37 11.13 13.42 14.11
C SER A 37 12.32 14.19 13.53
N PHE A 38 12.89 13.69 12.43
CA PHE A 38 13.92 14.40 11.65
C PHE A 38 13.51 14.49 10.19
N ARG A 39 14.07 15.46 9.46
CA ARG A 39 13.59 15.86 8.12
C ARG A 39 13.49 14.69 7.12
N ALA A 40 14.47 13.79 7.09
CA ALA A 40 14.43 12.64 6.19
C ALA A 40 13.32 11.65 6.60
N TRP A 41 13.14 11.40 7.89
CA TRP A 41 12.06 10.54 8.40
C TRP A 41 10.67 11.11 8.09
N THR A 42 10.47 12.43 8.24
CA THR A 42 9.21 13.08 7.87
C THR A 42 8.92 12.96 6.38
N LEU A 43 9.94 13.05 5.52
CA LEU A 43 9.78 12.88 4.07
C LEU A 43 9.42 11.44 3.70
N ILE A 44 9.98 10.45 4.39
CA ILE A 44 9.63 9.03 4.22
C ILE A 44 8.15 8.79 4.60
N ILE A 45 7.72 9.30 5.75
CA ILE A 45 6.31 9.23 6.16
C ILE A 45 5.40 9.92 5.14
N ALA A 46 5.78 11.11 4.67
CA ALA A 46 5.02 11.84 3.66
C ALA A 46 4.89 11.05 2.35
N ALA A 47 5.97 10.41 1.89
CA ALA A 47 5.94 9.54 0.71
C ALA A 47 4.97 8.37 0.91
N PHE A 48 4.99 7.71 2.07
CA PHE A 48 4.02 6.66 2.38
C PHE A 48 2.59 7.18 2.43
N ALA A 49 2.38 8.39 2.94
CA ALA A 49 1.07 9.03 2.93
C ALA A 49 0.57 9.29 1.51
N LEU A 50 1.40 9.81 0.62
CA LEU A 50 1.05 10.02 -0.78
C LEU A 50 0.71 8.72 -1.51
N LEU A 51 1.50 7.65 -1.29
CA LEU A 51 1.20 6.33 -1.83
C LEU A 51 -0.12 5.77 -1.31
N THR A 52 -0.48 6.08 -0.07
CA THR A 52 -1.76 5.69 0.52
C THR A 52 -2.91 6.42 -0.12
N VAL A 53 -2.80 7.73 -0.26
CA VAL A 53 -3.83 8.52 -0.93
C VAL A 53 -4.03 8.00 -2.36
N ARG A 54 -2.95 7.71 -3.10
CA ARG A 54 -3.03 7.10 -4.43
C ARG A 54 -3.85 5.79 -4.43
N ASN A 55 -3.55 4.87 -3.52
CA ASN A 55 -4.22 3.57 -3.47
C ASN A 55 -5.69 3.69 -3.05
N VAL A 56 -6.00 4.53 -2.06
CA VAL A 56 -7.38 4.81 -1.63
C VAL A 56 -8.19 5.45 -2.74
N VAL A 57 -7.61 6.41 -3.46
CA VAL A 57 -8.27 7.04 -4.62
C VAL A 57 -8.53 6.02 -5.72
N GLY A 58 -7.56 5.15 -6.03
CA GLY A 58 -7.75 4.07 -7.00
C GLY A 58 -8.93 3.15 -6.65
N LEU A 59 -9.00 2.75 -5.38
CA LEU A 59 -10.12 1.96 -4.84
C LEU A 59 -11.46 2.68 -4.92
N LEU A 60 -11.51 3.97 -4.57
CA LEU A 60 -12.73 4.76 -4.67
C LEU A 60 -13.21 4.85 -6.11
N PHE A 61 -12.31 5.01 -7.07
CA PHE A 61 -12.66 4.98 -8.49
C PHE A 61 -13.23 3.62 -8.91
N GLU A 62 -12.60 2.51 -8.50
CA GLU A 62 -13.11 1.15 -8.78
C GLU A 62 -14.52 0.93 -8.18
N LEU A 63 -14.80 1.52 -7.03
CA LEU A 63 -16.06 1.33 -6.30
C LEU A 63 -17.18 2.26 -6.77
N MET A 64 -16.83 3.45 -7.26
CA MET A 64 -17.79 4.45 -7.77
C MET A 64 -18.14 4.26 -9.24
N LEU A 65 -17.27 3.61 -10.03
CA LEU A 65 -17.52 3.38 -11.44
C LEU A 65 -18.44 2.18 -11.68
N PRO A 66 -19.38 2.27 -12.62
CA PRO A 66 -20.13 1.11 -13.11
C PRO A 66 -19.19 0.00 -13.59
N THR A 67 -19.56 -1.25 -13.32
CA THR A 67 -18.70 -2.44 -13.52
C THR A 67 -18.31 -2.64 -14.99
N ASP A 68 -19.16 -2.21 -15.91
CA ASP A 68 -18.95 -2.15 -17.36
C ASP A 68 -17.87 -1.13 -17.74
N GLN A 69 -17.83 0.03 -17.09
CA GLN A 69 -16.79 1.04 -17.32
C GLN A 69 -15.43 0.56 -16.81
N VAL A 70 -15.39 -0.05 -15.62
CA VAL A 70 -14.16 -0.67 -15.07
C VAL A 70 -13.66 -1.78 -15.99
N SER A 71 -14.57 -2.63 -16.49
CA SER A 71 -14.22 -3.70 -17.44
C SER A 71 -13.61 -3.14 -18.73
N SER A 72 -14.18 -2.07 -19.28
CA SER A 72 -13.66 -1.42 -20.50
C SER A 72 -12.27 -0.82 -20.30
N LEU A 73 -11.99 -0.26 -19.10
CA LEU A 73 -10.68 0.29 -18.74
C LEU A 73 -9.63 -0.82 -18.62
N ILE A 74 -9.97 -1.93 -17.97
CA ILE A 74 -9.07 -3.09 -17.84
C ILE A 74 -8.79 -3.70 -19.21
N GLU A 75 -9.82 -3.86 -20.05
CA GLU A 75 -9.63 -4.36 -21.42
C GLU A 75 -8.77 -3.40 -22.27
N SER A 76 -8.89 -2.08 -22.07
CA SER A 76 -8.08 -1.07 -22.78
C SER A 76 -6.60 -1.06 -22.39
N VAL A 77 -6.28 -1.32 -21.12
CA VAL A 77 -4.89 -1.35 -20.61
C VAL A 77 -4.26 -2.74 -20.78
N GLY A 78 -5.11 -3.77 -20.81
CA GLY A 78 -4.73 -5.17 -20.81
C GLY A 78 -4.99 -5.82 -19.45
N VAL A 79 -5.62 -6.99 -19.48
CA VAL A 79 -5.91 -7.77 -18.26
C VAL A 79 -4.62 -8.21 -17.57
N THR A 80 -3.66 -8.74 -18.34
CA THR A 80 -2.38 -9.23 -17.81
C THR A 80 -1.54 -8.12 -17.20
N THR A 81 -1.49 -6.95 -17.84
CA THR A 81 -0.74 -5.79 -17.34
C THR A 81 -1.38 -5.26 -16.05
N THR A 82 -2.71 -5.23 -15.97
CA THR A 82 -3.45 -4.81 -14.77
C THR A 82 -3.20 -5.75 -13.59
N ILE A 83 -3.34 -7.06 -13.80
CA ILE A 83 -3.11 -8.07 -12.74
C ILE A 83 -1.66 -8.02 -12.27
N LEU A 84 -0.69 -7.97 -13.19
CA LEU A 84 0.73 -7.93 -12.83
C LEU A 84 1.08 -6.65 -12.06
N SER A 85 0.53 -5.50 -12.46
CA SER A 85 0.74 -4.23 -11.77
C SER A 85 0.16 -4.25 -10.36
N SER A 86 -1.03 -4.81 -10.19
CA SER A 86 -1.67 -5.01 -8.89
C SER A 86 -0.84 -5.94 -7.99
N ALA A 87 -0.36 -7.07 -8.52
CA ALA A 87 0.52 -7.98 -7.79
C ALA A 87 1.85 -7.31 -7.36
N MET A 88 2.41 -6.46 -8.22
CA MET A 88 3.63 -5.70 -7.91
C MET A 88 3.40 -4.67 -6.80
N ASN A 89 2.26 -3.95 -6.84
CA ASN A 89 1.89 -3.03 -5.77
C ASN A 89 1.72 -3.75 -4.44
N LEU A 90 1.08 -4.92 -4.44
CA LEU A 90 0.92 -5.76 -3.25
C LEU A 90 2.29 -6.20 -2.68
N ALA A 91 3.19 -6.66 -3.54
CA ALA A 91 4.55 -7.04 -3.15
C ALA A 91 5.32 -5.86 -2.55
N ALA A 92 5.21 -4.66 -3.15
CA ALA A 92 5.79 -3.44 -2.61
C ALA A 92 5.19 -3.09 -1.23
N GLY A 93 3.86 -3.20 -1.08
CA GLY A 93 3.16 -2.99 0.19
C GLY A 93 3.64 -3.94 1.30
N LEU A 94 3.82 -5.22 0.97
CA LEU A 94 4.39 -6.22 1.89
C LEU A 94 5.83 -5.88 2.29
N ALA A 95 6.68 -5.53 1.31
CA ALA A 95 8.06 -5.15 1.58
C ALA A 95 8.16 -3.92 2.48
N LEU A 96 7.31 -2.91 2.25
CA LEU A 96 7.21 -1.73 3.09
C LEU A 96 6.77 -2.08 4.52
N PHE A 97 5.72 -2.89 4.67
CA PHE A 97 5.25 -3.33 5.98
C PHE A 97 6.35 -4.07 6.77
N LEU A 98 7.01 -5.03 6.14
CA LEU A 98 8.09 -5.81 6.77
C LEU A 98 9.30 -4.93 7.09
N GLY A 99 9.68 -4.01 6.20
CA GLY A 99 10.76 -3.06 6.43
C GLY A 99 10.49 -2.16 7.64
N MET A 100 9.28 -1.62 7.75
CA MET A 100 8.87 -0.78 8.87
C MET A 100 8.79 -1.54 10.19
N PHE A 101 8.26 -2.75 10.18
CA PHE A 101 8.29 -3.66 11.33
C PHE A 101 9.72 -3.96 11.79
N GLY A 102 10.62 -4.23 10.84
CA GLY A 102 12.05 -4.46 11.11
C GLY A 102 12.72 -3.25 11.74
N LEU A 103 12.43 -2.04 11.25
CA LEU A 103 12.94 -0.79 11.82
C LEU A 103 12.48 -0.62 13.27
N VAL A 104 11.21 -0.84 13.57
CA VAL A 104 10.69 -0.77 14.95
C VAL A 104 11.46 -1.72 15.86
N LYS A 105 11.62 -2.98 15.47
CA LYS A 105 12.38 -3.96 16.26
C LYS A 105 13.82 -3.50 16.49
N ARG A 106 14.50 -3.03 15.43
CA ARG A 106 15.90 -2.57 15.53
C ARG A 106 16.06 -1.40 16.50
N PHE A 107 15.18 -0.41 16.43
CA PHE A 107 15.23 0.74 17.35
C PHE A 107 14.84 0.39 18.78
N GLN A 108 13.97 -0.60 18.99
CA GLN A 108 13.67 -1.11 20.34
C GLN A 108 14.84 -1.87 20.95
N SER A 109 15.63 -2.58 20.14
CA SER A 109 16.77 -3.37 20.61
C SER A 109 18.04 -2.54 20.83
N GLN A 110 18.09 -1.28 20.38
CA GLN A 110 19.25 -0.43 20.64
C GLN A 110 19.26 0.02 22.12
N PRO A 111 20.36 -0.19 22.85
CA PRO A 111 20.48 0.34 24.20
C PRO A 111 20.40 1.86 24.13
N LYS A 112 19.52 2.47 24.92
CA LYS A 112 19.50 3.92 25.09
C LYS A 112 20.87 4.31 25.61
N THR A 113 21.65 5.03 24.81
CA THR A 113 22.94 5.55 25.24
C THR A 113 22.70 6.40 26.50
N PRO A 114 23.38 6.11 27.62
CA PRO A 114 23.15 6.77 28.89
C PRO A 114 23.45 8.28 28.84
#